data_AF-A0A943RVD8-F1
#
_entry.id   AF-A0A943RVD8-F1
#
_cell.length_a   1.000
_cell.length_b   1.000
_cell.length_c   1.000
_cell.angle_alpha   90.00
_cell.angle_beta   90.00
_cell.angle_gamma   90.00
#
_symmetry.space_group_name_H-M   'P 1'
#
loop_
_entity.id
_entity.type
_entity.pdbx_description
1 polymer ?
#
loop_
_entity_poly.entity_id
_entity_poly.type
_entity_poly.pdbx_seq_one_letter_code
_entity_poly.pdbx_strand_id
1 'polypeptide(L)'
;MKRRKRFVKDLSLLVVLVVCGLLINNWFFKLNTMRLPELKKQAAQYVVQQYENKRNGLKSDFGSAENIDLETATISGPFLGVSQANQLLLNIDLYWVISSQEKVVGTVEQDLGLFAIGSYFGTPKMWIQTRNAGLLQEMHNRNYRCLVRNFCGVGLSGWPPPYLADGYLGRYSPADGNFDIEKNDEQVSEIIESHLGEEHLDFMANPERVVDLVK
;
A
#
# COMPACT_ATOMS: atom_id res chain seq x y z
N MET A 1 -24.31 -41.23 4.84
CA MET A 1 -24.17 -39.86 5.42
C MET A 1 -22.81 -39.19 5.19
N LYS A 2 -21.64 -39.87 5.35
CA LYS A 2 -20.31 -39.24 5.20
C LYS A 2 -20.00 -38.67 3.79
N ARG A 3 -20.43 -39.32 2.69
CA ARG A 3 -20.23 -38.84 1.30
C ARG A 3 -21.00 -37.55 0.99
N ARG A 4 -22.27 -37.44 1.40
CA ARG A 4 -23.09 -36.21 1.20
C ARG A 4 -22.51 -35.00 1.95
N LYS A 5 -22.02 -35.17 3.18
CA LYS A 5 -21.38 -34.08 3.94
C LYS A 5 -20.08 -33.58 3.29
N ARG A 6 -19.29 -34.48 2.69
CA ARG A 6 -18.05 -34.13 1.99
C ARG A 6 -18.34 -33.37 0.69
N PHE A 7 -19.32 -33.85 -0.09
CA PHE A 7 -19.76 -33.19 -1.32
C PHE A 7 -20.32 -31.77 -1.10
N VAL A 8 -21.11 -31.55 -0.03
CA VAL A 8 -21.61 -30.21 0.31
C VAL A 8 -20.47 -29.28 0.73
N LYS A 9 -19.45 -29.80 1.44
CA LYS A 9 -18.27 -29.02 1.84
C LYS A 9 -17.42 -28.63 0.63
N ASP A 10 -17.20 -29.56 -0.28
CA ASP A 10 -16.40 -29.34 -1.50
C ASP A 10 -17.12 -28.38 -2.46
N LEU A 11 -18.45 -28.48 -2.56
CA LEU A 11 -19.27 -27.54 -3.35
C LEU A 11 -19.32 -26.15 -2.71
N SER A 12 -19.43 -26.05 -1.38
CA SER A 12 -19.34 -24.78 -0.65
C SER A 12 -17.98 -24.11 -0.87
N LEU A 13 -16.89 -24.87 -0.83
CA LEU A 13 -15.55 -24.34 -1.08
C LEU A 13 -15.43 -23.83 -2.53
N LEU A 14 -15.96 -24.58 -3.50
CA LEU A 14 -15.95 -24.19 -4.91
C LEU A 14 -16.76 -22.91 -5.16
N VAL A 15 -17.93 -22.77 -4.52
CA VAL A 15 -18.73 -21.53 -4.59
C VAL A 15 -17.96 -20.35 -4.00
N VAL A 16 -17.31 -20.52 -2.85
CA VAL A 16 -16.47 -19.46 -2.26
C VAL A 16 -15.31 -19.09 -3.19
N LEU A 17 -14.61 -20.07 -3.77
CA LEU A 17 -13.51 -19.82 -4.70
C LEU A 17 -13.98 -19.13 -5.98
N VAL A 18 -15.14 -19.49 -6.52
CA VAL A 18 -15.72 -18.84 -7.70
C VAL A 18 -16.16 -17.41 -7.37
N VAL A 19 -16.77 -17.18 -6.22
CA VAL A 19 -17.16 -15.83 -5.77
C VAL A 19 -15.92 -14.98 -5.50
N CYS A 20 -14.91 -15.50 -4.81
CA CYS A 20 -13.63 -14.81 -4.62
C CYS A 20 -12.95 -14.53 -5.97
N GLY A 21 -12.90 -15.50 -6.88
CA GLY A 21 -12.34 -15.33 -8.21
C GLY A 21 -13.08 -14.28 -9.04
N LEU A 22 -14.42 -14.27 -9.01
CA LEU A 22 -15.23 -13.24 -9.67
C LEU A 22 -15.06 -11.88 -9.02
N LEU A 23 -14.97 -11.79 -7.69
CA LEU A 23 -14.72 -10.55 -6.98
C LEU A 23 -13.35 -10.01 -7.34
N ILE A 24 -12.30 -10.83 -7.32
CA ILE A 24 -10.94 -10.47 -7.71
C ILE A 24 -10.90 -10.03 -9.17
N ASN A 25 -11.51 -10.77 -10.10
CA ASN A 25 -11.47 -10.46 -11.53
C ASN A 25 -12.29 -9.21 -11.89
N ASN A 26 -13.46 -9.04 -11.25
CA ASN A 26 -14.28 -7.84 -11.38
C ASN A 26 -13.61 -6.64 -10.68
N TRP A 27 -12.80 -6.88 -9.64
CA TRP A 27 -11.96 -5.84 -9.04
C TRP A 27 -10.78 -5.50 -9.92
N PHE A 28 -10.03 -6.44 -10.51
CA PHE A 28 -8.99 -6.16 -11.52
C PHE A 28 -9.56 -5.35 -12.69
N PHE A 29 -10.79 -5.64 -13.11
CA PHE A 29 -11.50 -4.82 -14.11
C PHE A 29 -11.89 -3.43 -13.56
N LYS A 30 -12.24 -3.34 -12.27
CA LYS A 30 -12.43 -2.08 -11.54
C LYS A 30 -11.14 -1.33 -11.23
N LEU A 31 -9.98 -1.99 -11.16
CA LEU A 31 -8.66 -1.39 -10.99
C LEU A 31 -8.35 -0.49 -12.18
N ASN A 32 -8.58 -0.99 -13.39
CA ASN A 32 -8.52 -0.22 -14.63
C ASN A 32 -9.56 0.91 -14.72
N THR A 33 -10.54 0.96 -13.81
CA THR A 33 -11.55 2.03 -13.72
C THR A 33 -11.57 2.71 -12.34
N MET A 34 -10.51 2.55 -11.53
CA MET A 34 -10.47 3.08 -10.18
C MET A 34 -10.56 4.60 -10.20
N ARG A 35 -11.51 5.14 -9.43
CA ARG A 35 -11.45 6.54 -9.02
C ARG A 35 -10.36 6.65 -7.96
N LEU A 36 -9.10 6.77 -8.39
CA LEU A 36 -7.95 7.05 -7.51
C LEU A 36 -8.27 8.12 -6.44
N PRO A 37 -9.02 9.19 -6.73
CA PRO A 37 -9.43 10.16 -5.71
C PRO A 37 -10.23 9.56 -4.54
N GLU A 38 -11.09 8.57 -4.80
CA GLU A 38 -11.90 7.93 -3.74
C GLU A 38 -11.04 7.05 -2.83
N LEU A 39 -10.08 6.32 -3.41
CA LEU A 39 -9.15 5.48 -2.65
C LEU A 39 -8.21 6.33 -1.80
N LYS A 40 -7.74 7.45 -2.36
CA LYS A 40 -6.98 8.45 -1.63
C LYS A 40 -7.78 9.04 -0.48
N LYS A 41 -9.06 9.37 -0.70
CA LYS A 41 -9.97 9.85 0.35
C LYS A 41 -10.11 8.82 1.47
N GLN A 42 -10.29 7.54 1.14
CA GLN A 42 -10.38 6.46 2.13
C GLN A 42 -9.07 6.27 2.91
N ALA A 43 -7.92 6.37 2.24
CA ALA A 43 -6.62 6.37 2.90
C ALA A 43 -6.46 7.57 3.85
N ALA A 44 -6.91 8.76 3.44
CA ALA A 44 -6.91 9.95 4.30
C ALA A 44 -7.81 9.80 5.53
N GLN A 45 -9.02 9.24 5.36
CA GLN A 45 -9.93 8.93 6.48
C GLN A 45 -9.27 7.97 7.47
N TYR A 46 -8.55 6.97 6.96
CA TYR A 46 -7.82 6.03 7.78
C TYR A 46 -6.67 6.69 8.56
N VAL A 47 -5.93 7.61 7.92
CA VAL A 47 -4.92 8.43 8.61
C VAL A 47 -5.52 9.19 9.79
N VAL A 48 -6.63 9.90 9.57
CA VAL A 48 -7.31 10.66 10.65
C VAL A 48 -7.76 9.73 11.77
N GLN A 49 -8.34 8.57 11.42
CA GLN A 49 -8.75 7.57 12.40
C GLN A 49 -7.57 7.07 13.24
N GLN A 50 -6.44 6.73 12.61
CA GLN A 50 -5.25 6.25 13.33
C GLN A 50 -4.63 7.35 14.19
N TYR A 51 -4.65 8.60 13.73
CA TYR A 51 -4.21 9.75 14.52
C TYR A 51 -5.05 9.93 15.78
N GLU A 52 -6.39 9.96 15.64
CA GLU A 52 -7.30 10.08 16.78
C GLU A 52 -7.21 8.89 17.73
N ASN A 53 -7.04 7.66 17.21
CA ASN A 53 -6.78 6.49 18.05
C ASN A 53 -5.54 6.71 18.92
N LYS A 54 -4.42 7.17 18.33
CA LYS A 54 -3.18 7.44 19.06
C LYS A 54 -3.38 8.52 20.12
N ARG A 55 -4.03 9.62 19.75
CA ARG A 55 -4.33 10.75 20.65
C ARG A 55 -5.18 10.32 21.85
N ASN A 56 -6.11 9.39 21.64
CA ASN A 56 -6.99 8.85 22.67
C ASN A 56 -6.38 7.64 23.42
N GLY A 57 -5.12 7.29 23.20
CA GLY A 57 -4.45 6.15 23.84
C GLY A 57 -4.95 4.77 23.39
N LEU A 58 -5.67 4.71 22.27
CA LEU A 58 -6.10 3.47 21.62
C LEU A 58 -4.98 2.92 20.74
N LYS A 59 -5.10 1.64 20.37
CA LYS A 59 -4.19 1.01 19.41
C LYS A 59 -4.20 1.78 18.08
N SER A 60 -3.02 2.19 17.64
CA SER A 60 -2.81 2.94 16.40
C SER A 60 -1.66 2.35 15.60
N ASP A 61 -1.77 2.41 14.28
CA ASP A 61 -0.71 2.01 13.34
C ASP A 61 0.39 3.06 13.22
N PHE A 62 0.16 4.30 13.67
CA PHE A 62 1.21 5.29 13.88
C PHE A 62 2.06 4.89 15.08
N GLY A 63 2.95 3.89 14.92
CA GLY A 63 3.80 3.35 15.97
C GLY A 63 4.66 4.40 16.70
N SER A 64 5.98 4.41 16.46
CA SER A 64 6.89 5.39 17.07
C SER A 64 6.98 6.70 16.28
N ALA A 65 6.11 6.94 15.30
CA ALA A 65 6.06 8.23 14.61
C ALA A 65 5.71 9.34 15.62
N GLU A 66 6.74 10.02 16.12
CA GLU A 66 6.62 11.19 16.98
C GLU A 66 6.13 12.36 16.12
N ASN A 67 5.04 12.99 16.55
CA ASN A 67 4.60 14.31 16.07
C ASN A 67 4.13 14.39 14.60
N ILE A 68 3.12 13.61 14.21
CA ILE A 68 2.26 14.04 13.08
C ILE A 68 1.46 15.26 13.55
N ASP A 69 1.55 16.34 12.80
CA ASP A 69 0.61 17.44 12.87
C ASP A 69 -0.41 17.28 11.74
N LEU A 70 -1.65 16.96 12.12
CA LEU A 70 -2.72 16.67 11.16
C LEU A 70 -3.10 17.91 10.32
N GLU A 71 -2.91 19.12 10.85
CA GLU A 71 -3.23 20.36 10.12
C GLU A 71 -2.30 20.58 8.93
N THR A 72 -1.04 20.15 9.06
CA THR A 72 -0.03 20.23 8.01
C THR A 72 0.17 18.90 7.28
N ALA A 73 -0.57 17.85 7.65
CA ALA A 73 -0.44 16.54 7.04
C ALA A 73 -1.00 16.52 5.61
N THR A 74 -0.21 16.00 4.68
CA THR A 74 -0.59 15.75 3.29
C THR A 74 -0.54 14.26 2.97
N ILE A 75 -1.33 13.87 1.97
CA ILE A 75 -1.31 12.55 1.36
C ILE A 75 -1.03 12.67 -0.14
N SER A 76 -0.01 11.96 -0.62
CA SER A 76 0.47 11.98 -2.01
C SER A 76 0.43 10.59 -2.66
N GLY A 77 0.60 10.55 -3.98
CA GLY A 77 0.64 9.33 -4.77
C GLY A 77 -0.64 9.08 -5.59
N PRO A 78 -0.98 7.81 -5.90
CA PRO A 78 -0.41 6.59 -5.33
C PRO A 78 0.93 6.19 -5.98
N PHE A 79 1.60 5.22 -5.38
CA PHE A 79 2.65 4.44 -6.06
C PHE A 79 2.46 2.94 -5.81
N LEU A 80 2.96 2.13 -6.73
CA LEU A 80 2.62 0.72 -6.83
C LEU A 80 3.40 -0.15 -5.85
N GLY A 81 2.73 -1.09 -5.23
CA GLY A 81 3.31 -2.32 -4.71
C GLY A 81 3.09 -3.45 -5.68
N VAL A 82 4.18 -4.12 -6.06
CA VAL A 82 4.14 -5.24 -6.99
C VAL A 82 4.72 -6.47 -6.32
N SER A 83 4.07 -7.62 -6.49
CA SER A 83 4.70 -8.90 -6.24
C SER A 83 5.08 -9.58 -7.55
N GLN A 84 6.32 -10.03 -7.64
CA GLN A 84 6.82 -10.73 -8.82
C GLN A 84 6.79 -12.24 -8.56
N ALA A 85 6.03 -12.98 -9.36
CA ALA A 85 6.07 -14.43 -9.37
C ALA A 85 6.24 -14.92 -10.81
N ASN A 86 7.38 -15.57 -11.10
CA ASN A 86 7.66 -16.20 -12.40
C ASN A 86 7.27 -15.34 -13.61
N GLN A 87 7.84 -14.14 -13.72
CA GLN A 87 7.61 -13.15 -14.80
C GLN A 87 6.21 -12.51 -14.85
N LEU A 88 5.29 -12.93 -13.99
CA LEU A 88 4.00 -12.26 -13.81
C LEU A 88 4.09 -11.28 -12.64
N LEU A 89 3.73 -10.02 -12.90
CA LEU A 89 3.42 -9.05 -11.87
C LEU A 89 2.03 -9.43 -11.33
N LEU A 90 2.00 -10.02 -10.13
CA LEU A 90 0.79 -10.47 -9.46
C LEU A 90 0.61 -9.61 -8.21
N ASN A 91 -0.60 -9.08 -8.02
CA ASN A 91 -0.99 -8.13 -6.98
C ASN A 91 -0.46 -6.72 -7.18
N ILE A 92 -1.40 -5.79 -7.15
CA ILE A 92 -1.15 -4.35 -7.08
C ILE A 92 -1.64 -3.93 -5.71
N ASP A 93 -0.72 -3.58 -4.84
CA ASP A 93 -1.05 -2.81 -3.63
C ASP A 93 -0.87 -1.34 -3.98
N LEU A 94 -1.71 -0.45 -3.44
CA LEU A 94 -1.50 0.98 -3.57
C LEU A 94 -0.91 1.52 -2.28
N TYR A 95 0.17 2.27 -2.42
CA TYR A 95 0.77 3.02 -1.33
C TYR A 95 0.49 4.50 -1.51
N TRP A 96 0.09 5.14 -0.41
CA TRP A 96 -0.10 6.58 -0.32
C TRP A 96 0.90 7.16 0.65
N VAL A 97 1.67 8.16 0.24
CA VAL A 97 2.67 8.76 1.11
C VAL A 97 2.02 9.77 2.04
N ILE A 98 2.27 9.64 3.33
CA ILE A 98 1.88 10.59 4.36
C ILE A 98 3.08 11.48 4.64
N SER A 99 2.90 12.78 4.47
CA SER A 99 3.91 13.77 4.86
C SER A 99 3.34 14.75 5.87
N SER A 100 4.16 15.27 6.76
CA SER A 100 3.81 16.35 7.69
C SER A 100 5.03 17.23 7.86
N GLN A 101 4.83 18.56 7.85
CA GLN A 101 5.93 19.53 7.92
C GLN A 101 7.04 19.25 6.89
N GLU A 102 6.66 18.96 5.65
CA GLU A 102 7.56 18.66 4.52
C GLU A 102 8.43 17.39 4.67
N LYS A 103 8.14 16.54 5.66
CA LYS A 103 8.85 15.27 5.86
C LYS A 103 7.90 14.10 5.66
N VAL A 104 8.39 13.06 4.99
CA VAL A 104 7.69 11.77 4.93
C VAL A 104 7.60 11.20 6.35
N VAL A 105 6.39 10.83 6.75
CA VAL A 105 6.12 10.20 8.05
C VAL A 105 5.85 8.70 7.89
N GLY A 106 5.36 8.31 6.74
CA GLY A 106 5.09 6.91 6.43
C GLY A 106 4.21 6.76 5.20
N THR A 107 3.66 5.57 5.05
CA THR A 107 2.78 5.22 3.94
C THR A 107 1.52 4.53 4.45
N VAL A 108 0.38 4.82 3.84
CA VAL A 108 -0.82 3.96 3.94
C VAL A 108 -0.73 2.91 2.84
N GLU A 109 -0.74 1.64 3.23
CA GLU A 109 -0.85 0.54 2.29
C GLU A 109 -2.32 0.11 2.15
N GLN A 110 -2.75 -0.03 0.90
CA GLN A 110 -4.04 -0.55 0.52
C GLN A 110 -3.83 -1.76 -0.39
N ASP A 111 -3.84 -2.97 0.19
CA ASP A 111 -3.90 -4.20 -0.59
C ASP A 111 -5.27 -4.28 -1.27
N LEU A 112 -5.28 -4.19 -2.59
CA LEU A 112 -6.50 -4.00 -3.34
C LEU A 112 -7.42 -5.24 -3.29
N GLY A 113 -6.86 -6.44 -3.16
CA GLY A 113 -7.63 -7.66 -3.00
C GLY A 113 -8.30 -7.74 -1.63
N LEU A 114 -7.52 -7.54 -0.55
CA LEU A 114 -8.03 -7.52 0.82
C LEU A 114 -8.96 -6.34 1.08
N PHE A 115 -8.65 -5.18 0.49
CA PHE A 115 -9.46 -3.99 0.56
C PHE A 115 -10.82 -4.21 -0.12
N ALA A 116 -10.86 -4.84 -1.29
CA ALA A 116 -12.09 -5.20 -1.98
C ALA A 116 -12.99 -6.11 -1.13
N ILE A 117 -12.41 -7.20 -0.63
CA ILE A 117 -13.11 -8.18 0.21
C ILE A 117 -13.60 -7.49 1.49
N GLY A 118 -12.72 -6.75 2.17
CA GLY A 118 -13.05 -6.02 3.38
C GLY A 118 -14.15 -4.99 3.17
N SER A 119 -14.10 -4.23 2.08
CA SER A 119 -15.12 -3.24 1.72
C SER A 119 -16.50 -3.88 1.53
N TYR A 120 -16.55 -5.06 0.91
CA TYR A 120 -17.80 -5.83 0.78
C TYR A 120 -18.39 -6.23 2.14
N PHE A 121 -17.53 -6.52 3.12
CA PHE A 121 -17.92 -6.84 4.51
C PHE A 121 -17.97 -5.62 5.44
N GLY A 122 -17.83 -4.39 4.93
CA GLY A 122 -17.82 -3.16 5.74
C GLY A 122 -16.60 -3.00 6.65
N THR A 123 -15.53 -3.77 6.41
CA THR A 123 -14.27 -3.75 7.18
C THR A 123 -13.05 -3.69 6.25
N PRO A 124 -12.90 -2.61 5.45
CA PRO A 124 -11.73 -2.45 4.57
C PRO A 124 -10.43 -2.56 5.37
N LYS A 125 -9.45 -3.27 4.80
CA LYS A 125 -8.15 -3.49 5.43
C LYS A 125 -7.13 -2.53 4.83
N MET A 126 -6.52 -1.74 5.69
CA MET A 126 -5.44 -0.79 5.41
C MET A 126 -4.50 -0.78 6.61
N TRP A 127 -3.27 -0.36 6.40
CA TRP A 127 -2.29 -0.22 7.48
C TRP A 127 -1.33 0.93 7.22
N ILE A 128 -0.81 1.52 8.30
CA ILE A 128 0.22 2.57 8.21
C ILE A 128 1.59 1.95 8.51
N GLN A 129 2.55 2.18 7.61
CA GLN A 129 3.96 1.83 7.82
C GLN A 129 4.78 3.10 7.99
N THR A 130 5.45 3.23 9.14
CA THR A 130 6.24 4.44 9.49
C THR A 130 7.75 4.18 9.46
N ARG A 131 8.18 2.92 9.54
CA ARG A 131 9.60 2.54 9.65
C ARG A 131 10.42 2.90 8.41
N ASN A 132 9.80 2.89 7.22
CA ASN A 132 10.45 3.19 5.96
C ASN A 132 10.45 4.67 5.58
N ALA A 133 9.88 5.54 6.40
CA ALA A 133 9.72 6.95 6.04
C ALA A 133 11.06 7.62 5.70
N GLY A 134 12.11 7.33 6.46
CA GLY A 134 13.45 7.87 6.20
C GLY A 134 14.06 7.38 4.88
N LEU A 135 13.90 6.10 4.56
CA LEU A 135 14.35 5.56 3.28
C LEU A 135 13.56 6.19 2.12
N LEU A 136 12.23 6.28 2.22
CA LEU A 136 11.40 6.84 1.17
C LEU A 136 11.69 8.33 0.94
N GLN A 137 11.96 9.09 2.01
CA GLN A 137 12.43 10.47 1.93
C GLN A 137 13.77 10.56 1.18
N GLU A 138 14.74 9.69 1.47
CA GLU A 138 16.03 9.69 0.78
C GLU A 138 15.88 9.34 -0.71
N MET A 139 15.03 8.36 -1.04
CA MET A 139 14.72 8.02 -2.43
C MET A 139 14.11 9.23 -3.17
N HIS A 140 13.21 9.97 -2.52
CA HIS A 140 12.64 11.22 -3.06
C HIS A 140 13.71 12.29 -3.27
N ASN A 141 14.59 12.51 -2.29
CA ASN A 141 15.69 13.50 -2.38
C ASN A 141 16.64 13.21 -3.54
N ARG A 142 16.80 11.94 -3.92
CA ARG A 142 17.59 11.49 -5.08
C ARG A 142 16.81 11.50 -6.39
N ASN A 143 15.56 11.95 -6.37
CA ASN A 143 14.63 11.97 -7.51
C ASN A 143 14.41 10.57 -8.13
N TYR A 144 14.40 9.53 -7.29
CA TYR A 144 14.14 8.17 -7.74
C TYR A 144 12.65 7.91 -7.91
N ARG A 145 12.29 7.23 -9.00
CA ARG A 145 10.94 6.71 -9.24
C ARG A 145 10.84 5.37 -8.54
N CYS A 146 9.89 5.21 -7.64
CA CYS A 146 9.89 4.09 -6.71
C CYS A 146 8.64 3.23 -6.86
N LEU A 147 8.83 1.91 -6.80
CA LEU A 147 7.77 0.95 -6.53
C LEU A 147 8.14 0.09 -5.32
N VAL A 148 7.14 -0.47 -4.65
CA VAL A 148 7.33 -1.37 -3.52
C VAL A 148 7.45 -2.79 -4.02
N ARG A 149 8.51 -3.50 -3.61
CA ARG A 149 8.64 -4.93 -3.90
C ARG A 149 8.00 -5.74 -2.78
N ASN A 150 6.84 -6.32 -3.05
CA ASN A 150 6.19 -7.23 -2.13
C ASN A 150 6.71 -8.65 -2.33
N PHE A 151 7.16 -9.27 -1.24
CA PHE A 151 7.55 -10.68 -1.25
C PHE A 151 6.29 -11.53 -1.16
N CYS A 152 5.98 -12.28 -2.22
CA CYS A 152 4.99 -13.36 -2.19
C CYS A 152 5.40 -14.41 -1.14
N GLY A 153 4.98 -14.23 0.11
CA GLY A 153 5.31 -15.13 1.21
C GLY A 153 4.39 -14.89 2.40
N VAL A 154 3.50 -15.85 2.65
CA VAL A 154 2.65 -15.90 3.84
C VAL A 154 3.58 -15.95 5.07
N GLY A 155 3.78 -14.81 5.75
CA GLY A 155 4.59 -14.74 6.97
C GLY A 155 5.48 -13.50 7.17
N LEU A 156 5.58 -12.57 6.21
CA LEU A 156 6.39 -11.36 6.34
C LEU A 156 5.59 -10.08 6.64
N SER A 157 4.32 -10.22 7.03
CA SER A 157 3.48 -9.09 7.48
C SER A 157 4.11 -8.41 8.70
N GLY A 158 4.73 -7.25 8.50
CA GLY A 158 5.37 -6.45 9.56
C GLY A 158 6.82 -6.05 9.28
N TRP A 159 7.46 -6.64 8.26
CA TRP A 159 8.75 -6.13 7.78
C TRP A 159 8.52 -5.00 6.78
N PRO A 160 9.25 -3.88 6.91
CA PRO A 160 9.10 -2.79 5.97
C PRO A 160 9.55 -3.24 4.57
N PRO A 161 8.73 -3.08 3.52
CA PRO A 161 9.06 -3.59 2.21
C PRO A 161 10.20 -2.78 1.59
N PRO A 162 11.05 -3.38 0.74
CA PRO A 162 12.08 -2.62 0.03
C PRO A 162 11.47 -1.83 -1.13
N TYR A 163 12.15 -0.76 -1.53
CA TYR A 163 11.76 0.10 -2.65
C TYR A 163 12.68 -0.13 -3.83
N LEU A 164 12.10 -0.46 -4.99
CA LEU A 164 12.83 -0.56 -6.25
C LEU A 164 12.77 0.79 -6.97
N ALA A 165 13.90 1.19 -7.53
CA ALA A 165 14.04 2.32 -8.43
C ALA A 165 14.86 1.91 -9.65
N ASP A 166 14.85 2.71 -10.72
CA ASP A 166 15.63 2.41 -11.91
C ASP A 166 17.11 2.33 -11.55
N GLY A 167 17.70 1.13 -11.66
CA GLY A 167 19.10 0.92 -11.33
C GLY A 167 19.41 0.74 -9.83
N TYR A 168 18.42 0.78 -8.94
CA TYR A 168 18.64 0.79 -7.49
C TYR A 168 17.59 0.00 -6.69
N LEU A 169 18.01 -0.49 -5.52
CA LEU A 169 17.16 -1.14 -4.53
C LEU A 169 17.45 -0.51 -3.15
N GLY A 170 16.43 0.12 -2.58
CA GLY A 170 16.44 0.64 -1.23
C GLY A 170 15.91 -0.40 -0.24
N ARG A 171 16.61 -0.64 0.85
CA ARG A 171 16.18 -1.54 1.93
C ARG A 171 16.29 -0.85 3.27
N TYR A 172 15.37 -1.18 4.16
CA TYR A 172 15.45 -0.80 5.56
C TYR A 172 15.86 -2.02 6.38
N SER A 173 16.81 -1.84 7.28
CA SER A 173 17.28 -2.85 8.21
C SER A 173 16.62 -2.63 9.58
N PRO A 174 15.69 -3.50 10.02
CA PRO A 174 15.08 -3.37 11.34
C PRO A 174 16.04 -3.67 12.50
N ALA A 175 17.19 -4.29 12.23
CA ALA A 175 18.15 -4.68 13.26
C ALA A 175 18.89 -3.48 13.86
N ASP A 176 19.19 -2.48 13.03
CA ASP A 176 19.96 -1.29 13.40
C ASP A 176 19.19 0.02 13.12
N GLY A 177 18.03 -0.04 12.44
CA GLY A 177 17.21 1.13 12.10
C GLY A 177 17.77 1.94 10.93
N ASN A 178 18.81 1.44 10.27
CA ASN A 178 19.42 2.09 9.12
C ASN A 178 18.74 1.66 7.82
N PHE A 179 19.04 2.37 6.75
CA PHE A 179 18.65 1.98 5.40
C PHE A 179 19.85 2.06 4.46
N ASP A 180 19.82 1.22 3.45
CA ASP A 180 20.84 1.11 2.41
C ASP A 180 20.19 1.23 1.02
N ILE A 181 20.96 1.78 0.08
CA ILE A 181 20.57 1.88 -1.33
C ILE A 181 21.71 1.26 -2.13
N GLU A 182 21.44 0.11 -2.73
CA GLU A 182 22.38 -0.65 -3.56
C GLU A 182 21.99 -0.59 -5.03
N LYS A 183 22.93 -0.90 -5.92
CA LYS A 183 22.62 -1.02 -7.36
C LYS A 183 21.79 -2.27 -7.62
N ASN A 184 20.83 -2.15 -8.52
CA ASN A 184 19.99 -3.23 -9.00
C ASN A 184 19.77 -3.09 -10.51
N ASP A 185 19.50 -4.18 -11.23
CA ASP A 185 19.37 -4.14 -12.70
C ASP A 185 17.91 -3.95 -13.17
N GLU A 186 16.99 -3.66 -12.24
CA GLU A 186 15.57 -3.50 -12.56
C GLU A 186 15.25 -2.11 -13.12
N GLN A 187 14.39 -2.10 -14.14
CA GLN A 187 13.76 -0.90 -14.70
C GLN A 187 12.30 -0.89 -14.26
N VAL A 188 11.94 0.11 -13.46
CA VAL A 188 10.64 0.20 -12.80
C VAL A 188 9.78 1.33 -13.33
N SER A 189 10.37 2.37 -13.92
CA SER A 189 9.60 3.48 -14.48
C SER A 189 8.63 3.01 -15.57
N GLU A 190 9.04 2.09 -16.44
CA GLU A 190 8.16 1.50 -17.46
C GLU A 190 6.95 0.75 -16.86
N ILE A 191 7.15 0.11 -15.70
CA ILE A 191 6.09 -0.57 -14.97
C ILE A 191 5.11 0.45 -14.39
N ILE A 192 5.63 1.56 -13.83
CA ILE A 192 4.80 2.62 -13.26
C ILE A 192 3.97 3.31 -14.36
N GLU A 193 4.60 3.70 -15.47
CA GLU A 193 3.93 4.37 -16.59
C GLU A 193 2.82 3.49 -17.19
N SER A 194 3.07 2.20 -17.36
CA SER A 194 2.09 1.28 -17.93
C SER A 194 0.88 1.00 -17.04
N HIS A 195 1.00 1.17 -15.72
CA HIS A 195 -0.05 0.81 -14.76
C HIS A 195 -0.73 2.00 -14.07
N LEU A 196 -0.01 3.09 -13.84
CA LEU A 196 -0.54 4.31 -13.23
C LEU A 196 -0.55 5.51 -14.18
N GLY A 197 0.40 5.59 -15.12
CA GLY A 197 0.62 6.76 -15.97
C GLY A 197 1.83 7.59 -15.55
N GLU A 198 2.32 8.43 -16.47
CA GLU A 198 3.52 9.26 -16.28
C GLU A 198 3.36 10.26 -15.11
N GLU A 199 2.14 10.73 -14.84
CA GLU A 199 1.82 11.65 -13.76
C GLU A 199 2.05 11.07 -12.35
N HIS A 200 2.23 9.75 -12.26
CA HIS A 200 2.47 9.00 -11.03
C HIS A 200 3.88 8.44 -10.91
N LEU A 201 4.80 8.82 -11.81
CA LEU A 201 6.23 8.52 -11.69
C LEU A 201 6.80 9.07 -10.38
N ASP A 202 6.43 10.30 -10.03
CA ASP A 202 6.74 10.85 -8.72
C ASP A 202 5.69 10.42 -7.70
N PHE A 203 6.08 9.52 -6.80
CA PHE A 203 5.24 9.02 -5.73
C PHE A 203 4.82 10.08 -4.69
N MET A 204 5.50 11.24 -4.68
CA MET A 204 5.16 12.41 -3.85
C MET A 204 4.25 13.40 -4.58
N ALA A 205 3.92 13.17 -5.84
CA ALA A 205 3.10 14.07 -6.64
C ALA A 205 1.67 14.22 -6.09
N ASN A 206 1.04 15.32 -6.52
CA ASN A 206 -0.35 15.67 -6.21
C ASN A 206 -0.65 15.64 -4.70
N PRO A 207 0.14 16.32 -3.84
CA PRO A 207 -0.13 16.33 -2.40
C PRO A 207 -1.48 17.01 -2.13
N GLU A 208 -2.32 16.36 -1.34
CA GLU A 208 -3.58 16.92 -0.86
C GLU A 208 -3.57 16.92 0.66
N ARG A 209 -4.12 17.96 1.29
CA ARG A 209 -4.22 18.01 2.75
C ARG A 209 -5.18 16.94 3.24
N VAL A 210 -4.73 16.14 4.21
CA VAL A 210 -5.53 15.06 4.80
C VAL A 210 -6.85 15.59 5.33
N VAL A 211 -6.82 16.71 6.05
CA VAL A 211 -8.00 17.35 6.64
C VAL A 211 -9.01 17.86 5.60
N ASP A 212 -8.58 18.16 4.38
CA ASP A 212 -9.47 18.69 3.33
C ASP A 212 -10.18 17.55 2.58
N LEU A 213 -9.58 16.36 2.53
CA LEU A 213 -10.17 15.16 1.92
C LEU A 213 -11.27 14.52 2.79
N VAL A 214 -11.22 14.71 4.10
CA VAL A 214 -12.10 14.05 5.07
C VAL A 214 -13.31 14.91 5.50
N LYS A 215 -13.38 16.16 5.04
CA LYS A 215 -14.56 17.02 5.19
C LYS A 215 -15.70 16.54 4.30
#